data_AF-A0A8S3U6E1-F1
#
_entry.id   AF-A0A8S3U6E1-F1
#
_cell.length_a   1.000
_cell.length_b   1.000
_cell.length_c   1.000
_cell.angle_alpha   90.00
_cell.angle_beta   90.00
_cell.angle_gamma   90.00
#
_symmetry.space_group_name_H-M   'P 1'
#
loop_
_entity.id
_entity.type
_entity.pdbx_description
1 polymer ?
#
loop_
_entity_poly.entity_id
_entity_poly.type
_entity_poly.pdbx_seq_one_letter_code
_entity_poly.pdbx_strand_id
1 'polypeptide(L)'
;MIQKKDTSNVNAAIQLTATPYLQTFVSHVTYNGTTYYPEGNYSREWLITGQILNYTITIEFIACVLETGNNKGVCIDDNIFVYDGKNESTPLLKETCCGVGDTVPFTVQSTDGNMYVLFKTDNTVAREGFRISYILEGAPTTTARVTTSTNHDREDSNKLPMYLAVGCGILVALIILIISAVCYYKRNTTSGDDTQCYENYEIKT
;
A
#
# COMPACT_ATOMS: atom_id res chain seq x y z
N MET A 1 10.43 8.61 0.38
CA MET A 1 10.78 9.12 1.72
C MET A 1 10.73 7.94 2.68
N ILE A 2 11.84 7.62 3.35
CA ILE A 2 11.88 6.57 4.37
C ILE A 2 11.17 7.14 5.60
N GLN A 3 10.01 6.59 5.95
CA GLN A 3 9.24 7.04 7.13
C GLN A 3 10.08 6.80 8.39
N LYS A 4 10.28 7.86 9.19
CA LYS A 4 11.08 7.80 10.41
C LYS A 4 10.28 7.15 11.54
N LYS A 5 10.98 6.26 12.24
CA LYS A 5 10.58 5.44 13.39
C LYS A 5 10.11 6.30 14.58
N ASP A 6 8.94 6.00 15.14
CA ASP A 6 8.65 6.26 16.55
C ASP A 6 9.32 5.14 17.37
N THR A 7 10.34 5.51 18.15
CA THR A 7 11.21 4.58 18.89
C THR A 7 10.68 4.19 20.28
N SER A 8 9.47 4.60 20.65
CA SER A 8 8.97 4.44 22.02
C SER A 8 8.47 3.04 22.39
N ASN A 9 8.24 2.15 21.41
CA ASN A 9 7.90 0.75 21.68
C ASN A 9 8.62 -0.16 20.68
N VAL A 10 9.70 -0.81 21.14
CA VAL A 10 10.51 -1.72 20.32
C VAL A 10 9.77 -2.99 19.87
N ASN A 11 8.60 -3.26 20.46
CA ASN A 11 7.73 -4.39 20.12
C ASN A 11 6.45 -3.94 19.40
N ALA A 12 6.32 -2.66 19.02
CA ALA A 12 5.17 -2.20 18.24
C ALA A 12 5.42 -2.39 16.74
N ALA A 13 4.38 -2.84 16.05
CA ALA A 13 4.39 -2.91 14.60
C ALA A 13 4.67 -1.55 13.95
N ILE A 14 5.52 -1.57 12.93
CA ILE A 14 5.82 -0.40 12.11
C ILE A 14 4.55 -0.02 11.35
N GLN A 15 4.07 1.19 11.57
CA GLN A 15 2.86 1.70 10.92
C GLN A 15 3.19 2.21 9.53
N LEU A 16 2.49 1.69 8.52
CA LEU A 16 2.60 2.09 7.12
C LEU A 16 1.23 2.54 6.60
N THR A 17 1.22 3.61 5.81
CA THR A 17 -0.01 4.12 5.18
C THR A 17 -0.02 3.76 3.70
N ALA A 18 -0.95 2.89 3.30
CA ALA A 18 -1.16 2.57 1.90
C ALA A 18 -1.83 3.73 1.17
N THR A 19 -1.32 4.04 0.00
CA THR A 19 -1.87 5.03 -0.93
C THR A 19 -2.10 4.35 -2.28
N PRO A 20 -2.86 4.97 -3.21
CA PRO A 20 -2.98 4.48 -4.58
C PRO A 20 -1.67 4.55 -5.40
N TYR A 21 -0.55 4.92 -4.78
CA TYR A 21 0.77 4.92 -5.40
C TYR A 21 1.62 3.79 -4.80
N LEU A 22 2.43 3.17 -5.66
CA LEU A 22 3.33 2.10 -5.27
C LEU A 22 4.35 2.58 -4.22
N GLN A 23 4.40 1.90 -3.10
CA GLN A 23 5.33 2.14 -2.00
C GLN A 23 6.08 0.85 -1.67
N THR A 24 7.19 0.94 -0.93
CA THR A 24 7.98 -0.24 -0.57
C THR A 24 8.44 -0.22 0.88
N PHE A 25 8.62 -1.40 1.46
CA PHE A 25 9.35 -1.60 2.72
C PHE A 25 10.30 -2.80 2.59
N VAL A 26 11.20 -2.91 3.57
CA VAL A 26 12.28 -3.91 3.57
C VAL A 26 12.35 -4.60 4.93
N SER A 27 12.91 -5.82 4.93
CA SER A 27 13.05 -6.68 6.11
C SER A 27 13.80 -6.03 7.27
N HIS A 28 14.86 -5.25 6.99
CA HIS A 28 15.72 -4.67 8.01
C HIS A 28 16.37 -3.36 7.53
N VAL A 29 16.83 -2.52 8.47
CA VAL A 29 17.25 -1.14 8.19
C VAL A 29 18.48 -1.02 7.28
N THR A 30 19.37 -2.01 7.29
CA THR A 30 20.57 -2.03 6.44
C THR A 30 20.33 -2.70 5.09
N TYR A 31 19.13 -3.21 4.81
CA TYR A 31 18.81 -3.98 3.61
C TYR A 31 19.23 -3.22 2.34
N ASN A 32 20.10 -3.83 1.55
CA ASN A 32 20.50 -3.35 0.23
C ASN A 32 20.53 -4.48 -0.83
N GLY A 33 19.98 -5.66 -0.49
CA GLY A 33 20.04 -6.87 -1.34
C GLY A 33 21.33 -7.70 -1.20
N THR A 34 22.26 -7.29 -0.33
CA THR A 34 23.51 -8.03 -0.03
C THR A 34 23.80 -8.14 1.47
N THR A 35 23.21 -7.28 2.29
CA THR A 35 23.31 -7.34 3.76
C THR A 35 22.30 -8.29 4.33
N TYR A 36 22.68 -9.01 5.39
CA TYR A 36 21.79 -9.96 6.03
C TYR A 36 20.96 -9.31 7.14
N TYR A 37 19.75 -9.84 7.38
CA TYR A 37 18.96 -9.45 8.55
C TYR A 37 19.66 -9.89 9.85
N PRO A 38 19.33 -9.28 11.01
CA PRO A 38 19.91 -9.67 12.29
C PRO A 38 19.57 -11.13 12.65
N GLU A 39 20.56 -11.86 13.16
CA GLU A 39 20.38 -13.20 13.74
C GLU A 39 19.80 -13.12 15.16
N GLY A 40 19.32 -14.25 15.69
CA GLY A 40 18.95 -14.41 17.09
C GLY A 40 17.49 -14.08 17.42
N ASN A 41 16.56 -14.89 16.91
CA ASN A 41 15.10 -14.75 17.07
C ASN A 41 14.61 -13.33 16.75
N TYR A 42 15.05 -12.82 15.61
CA TYR A 42 14.63 -11.52 15.12
C TYR A 42 13.15 -11.55 14.75
N SER A 43 12.40 -10.60 15.29
CA SER A 43 11.00 -10.39 14.92
C SER A 43 10.78 -8.95 14.45
N ARG A 44 9.99 -8.81 13.38
CA ARG A 44 9.54 -7.53 12.86
C ARG A 44 8.12 -7.61 12.35
N GLU A 45 7.40 -6.53 12.60
CA GLU A 45 5.97 -6.44 12.31
C GLU A 45 5.70 -5.14 11.56
N TRP A 46 4.82 -5.19 10.56
CA TRP A 46 4.32 -4.05 9.82
C TRP A 46 2.81 -4.10 9.78
N LEU A 47 2.17 -2.99 10.14
CA LEU A 47 0.74 -2.78 9.95
C LEU A 47 0.56 -1.78 8.82
N ILE A 48 0.00 -2.24 7.71
CA ILE A 48 -0.32 -1.44 6.54
C ILE A 48 -1.79 -1.07 6.60
N THR A 49 -2.11 0.23 6.58
CA THR A 49 -3.49 0.74 6.63
C THR A 49 -3.79 1.69 5.48
N GLY A 50 -4.91 1.48 4.81
CA GLY A 50 -5.50 2.38 3.83
C GLY A 50 -6.65 3.16 4.46
N GLN A 51 -6.76 4.44 4.12
CA GLN A 51 -7.81 5.33 4.65
C GLN A 51 -9.01 5.46 3.70
N ILE A 52 -9.05 4.69 2.61
CA ILE A 52 -10.12 4.72 1.62
C ILE A 52 -11.01 3.50 1.81
N LEU A 53 -12.31 3.71 2.01
CA LEU A 53 -13.28 2.63 2.16
C LEU A 53 -13.41 1.83 0.86
N ASN A 54 -13.64 0.51 0.99
CA ASN A 54 -13.80 -0.43 -0.12
C ASN A 54 -12.56 -0.55 -1.03
N TYR A 55 -11.39 -0.24 -0.50
CA TYR A 55 -10.11 -0.53 -1.13
C TYR A 55 -9.45 -1.70 -0.39
N THR A 56 -8.64 -2.46 -1.11
CA THR A 56 -7.83 -3.55 -0.61
C THR A 56 -6.36 -3.17 -0.70
N ILE A 57 -5.53 -3.82 0.11
CA ILE A 57 -4.07 -3.72 0.01
C ILE A 57 -3.56 -4.90 -0.80
N THR A 58 -2.79 -4.61 -1.83
CA THR A 58 -2.03 -5.61 -2.57
C THR A 58 -0.55 -5.42 -2.25
N ILE A 59 0.11 -6.48 -1.79
CA ILE A 59 1.57 -6.52 -1.63
C ILE A 59 2.20 -7.39 -2.71
N GLU A 60 3.41 -7.05 -3.12
CA GLU A 60 4.23 -7.85 -4.03
C GLU A 60 5.61 -8.05 -3.41
N PHE A 61 6.02 -9.31 -3.29
CA PHE A 61 7.40 -9.65 -2.93
C PHE A 61 8.26 -9.44 -4.16
N ILE A 62 9.07 -8.39 -4.19
CA ILE A 62 9.93 -8.03 -5.35
C ILE A 62 11.29 -8.73 -5.25
N ALA A 63 11.79 -8.90 -4.04
CA ALA A 63 13.02 -9.63 -3.73
C ALA A 63 12.81 -10.33 -2.40
N CYS A 64 13.20 -11.60 -2.30
CA CYS A 64 13.11 -12.34 -1.05
C CYS A 64 14.07 -13.54 -1.06
N VAL A 65 14.99 -13.55 -0.10
CA VAL A 65 15.91 -14.65 0.15
C VAL A 65 15.97 -14.83 1.67
N LEU A 66 15.38 -15.92 2.16
CA LEU A 66 15.40 -16.32 3.56
C LEU A 66 16.06 -17.68 3.72
N GLU A 67 16.40 -18.03 4.96
CA GLU A 67 16.76 -19.40 5.25
C GLU A 67 15.58 -20.33 4.95
N THR A 68 15.87 -21.41 4.23
CA THR A 68 14.96 -22.51 4.01
C THR A 68 15.63 -23.73 4.60
N GLY A 69 14.93 -24.45 5.48
CA GLY A 69 15.55 -25.55 6.22
C GLY A 69 16.13 -26.64 5.35
N ASN A 70 16.89 -27.51 6.00
CA ASN A 70 17.69 -28.57 5.36
C ASN A 70 16.86 -29.49 4.45
N ASN A 71 15.55 -29.58 4.69
CA ASN A 71 14.59 -30.25 3.83
C ASN A 71 14.10 -29.26 2.76
N LYS A 72 14.79 -29.23 1.63
CA LYS A 72 14.46 -28.43 0.43
C LYS A 72 12.95 -28.53 0.13
N GLY A 73 12.18 -27.50 0.50
CA GLY A 73 10.74 -27.47 0.25
C GLY A 73 9.83 -27.28 1.46
N VAL A 74 10.35 -26.99 2.66
CA VAL A 74 9.51 -26.59 3.82
C VAL A 74 10.13 -25.37 4.52
N CYS A 75 9.28 -24.39 4.84
CA CYS A 75 9.66 -23.18 5.54
C CYS A 75 9.64 -23.42 7.06
N ILE A 76 10.72 -23.97 7.61
CA ILE A 76 10.78 -24.37 9.03
C ILE A 76 11.48 -23.31 9.89
N ASP A 77 12.44 -22.59 9.33
CA ASP A 77 13.31 -21.70 10.11
C ASP A 77 12.76 -20.26 10.04
N ASP A 78 13.03 -19.56 8.94
CA ASP A 78 12.66 -18.16 8.77
C ASP A 78 11.41 -17.99 7.91
N ASN A 79 10.43 -17.24 8.44
CA ASN A 79 9.10 -17.15 7.83
C ASN A 79 8.53 -15.74 7.83
N ILE A 80 7.77 -15.48 6.77
CA ILE A 80 6.92 -14.29 6.61
C ILE A 80 5.47 -14.74 6.65
N PHE A 81 4.71 -14.16 7.57
CA PHE A 81 3.28 -14.36 7.73
C PHE A 81 2.57 -13.08 7.29
N VAL A 82 1.58 -13.22 6.41
CA VAL A 82 0.75 -12.13 5.91
C VAL A 82 -0.69 -12.39 6.34
N TYR A 83 -1.27 -11.48 7.10
CA TYR A 83 -2.61 -11.60 7.67
C TYR A 83 -3.57 -10.58 7.08
N ASP A 84 -4.81 -11.01 6.90
CA ASP A 84 -5.93 -10.25 6.35
C ASP A 84 -6.57 -9.36 7.41
N GLY A 85 -5.87 -8.31 7.82
CA GLY A 85 -6.35 -7.38 8.83
C GLY A 85 -5.23 -6.74 9.64
N LYS A 86 -5.48 -6.50 10.93
CA LYS A 86 -4.64 -5.62 11.76
C LYS A 86 -3.60 -6.31 12.65
N ASN A 87 -3.67 -7.64 12.81
CA ASN A 87 -2.81 -8.39 13.73
C ASN A 87 -2.86 -9.91 13.46
N GLU A 88 -2.10 -10.71 14.22
CA GLU A 88 -2.03 -12.18 14.10
C GLU A 88 -3.36 -12.94 14.38
N SER A 89 -4.38 -12.29 14.94
CA SER A 89 -5.69 -12.93 15.19
C SER A 89 -6.63 -12.90 13.98
N THR A 90 -6.27 -12.16 12.92
CA THR A 90 -7.03 -12.13 11.68
C THR A 90 -6.63 -13.30 10.77
N PRO A 91 -7.39 -13.61 9.69
CA PRO A 91 -7.08 -14.75 8.84
C PRO A 91 -5.67 -14.68 8.23
N LEU A 92 -4.96 -15.81 8.19
CA LEU A 92 -3.67 -15.91 7.50
C LEU A 92 -3.89 -16.03 5.98
N LEU A 93 -3.34 -15.08 5.22
CA LEU A 93 -3.35 -15.10 3.76
C LEU A 93 -2.19 -15.91 3.19
N LYS A 94 -1.00 -15.77 3.81
CA LYS A 94 0.22 -16.40 3.31
C LYS A 94 1.21 -16.67 4.44
N GLU A 95 1.81 -17.84 4.40
CA GLU A 95 3.06 -18.19 5.08
C GLU A 95 4.08 -18.54 4.00
N THR A 96 5.27 -17.96 4.08
CA THR A 96 6.32 -18.17 3.07
C THR A 96 7.72 -17.86 3.62
N CYS A 97 8.69 -18.67 3.21
CA CYS A 97 10.14 -18.43 3.33
C CYS A 97 10.76 -18.01 1.99
N CYS A 98 9.93 -17.83 0.94
CA CYS A 98 10.33 -17.55 -0.42
C CYS A 98 11.15 -18.70 -1.07
N GLY A 99 10.87 -19.02 -2.32
CA GLY A 99 11.55 -20.10 -3.05
C GLY A 99 10.98 -21.51 -2.84
N VAL A 100 10.22 -21.76 -1.76
CA VAL A 100 9.43 -22.99 -1.59
C VAL A 100 8.01 -22.74 -2.11
N GLY A 101 7.71 -23.23 -3.31
CA GLY A 101 6.38 -23.06 -3.93
C GLY A 101 6.06 -21.64 -4.41
N ASP A 102 6.87 -20.65 -4.00
CA ASP A 102 6.75 -19.26 -4.40
C ASP A 102 7.94 -18.84 -5.26
N THR A 103 7.65 -18.40 -6.49
CA THR A 103 8.64 -17.76 -7.37
C THR A 103 8.48 -16.26 -7.27
N VAL A 104 9.53 -15.57 -6.83
CA VAL A 104 9.56 -14.10 -6.78
C VAL A 104 9.67 -13.55 -8.22
N PRO A 105 8.84 -12.58 -8.64
CA PRO A 105 7.85 -11.86 -7.83
C PRO A 105 6.49 -12.58 -7.73
N PHE A 106 5.80 -12.38 -6.59
CA PHE A 106 4.44 -12.86 -6.36
C PHE A 106 3.65 -11.90 -5.47
N THR A 107 2.32 -11.93 -5.59
CA THR A 107 1.41 -10.99 -4.91
C THR A 107 0.51 -11.65 -3.87
N VAL A 108 0.13 -10.88 -2.85
CA VAL A 108 -0.90 -11.23 -1.87
C VAL A 108 -1.85 -10.04 -1.72
N GLN A 109 -3.15 -10.29 -1.74
CA GLN A 109 -4.19 -9.25 -1.66
C GLN A 109 -5.07 -9.48 -0.42
N SER A 110 -5.34 -8.41 0.34
CA SER A 110 -6.28 -8.43 1.47
C SER A 110 -7.73 -8.31 1.00
N THR A 111 -8.66 -8.57 1.90
CA THR A 111 -10.10 -8.35 1.68
C THR A 111 -10.57 -6.96 2.10
N ASP A 112 -9.76 -6.25 2.90
CA ASP A 112 -10.04 -4.89 3.34
C ASP A 112 -8.82 -3.95 3.24
N GLY A 113 -8.98 -2.72 3.73
CA GLY A 113 -7.92 -1.71 3.74
C GLY A 113 -6.85 -1.92 4.82
N ASN A 114 -6.72 -3.11 5.40
CA ASN A 114 -5.71 -3.42 6.42
C ASN A 114 -4.95 -4.70 6.05
N MET A 115 -3.64 -4.69 6.29
CA MET A 115 -2.82 -5.88 6.14
C MET A 115 -1.71 -5.87 7.17
N TYR A 116 -1.47 -7.01 7.81
CA TYR A 116 -0.44 -7.16 8.82
C TYR A 116 0.59 -8.18 8.36
N VAL A 117 1.86 -7.77 8.37
CA VAL A 117 3.00 -8.59 7.93
C VAL A 117 3.92 -8.82 9.12
N LEU A 118 4.26 -10.07 9.36
CA LEU A 118 5.13 -10.50 10.45
C LEU A 118 6.28 -11.31 9.86
N PHE A 119 7.51 -10.90 10.17
CA PHE A 119 8.73 -11.63 9.85
C PHE A 119 9.32 -12.17 11.15
N LYS A 120 9.49 -13.49 11.25
CA LYS A 120 10.10 -14.18 12.38
C LYS A 120 11.28 -15.02 11.88
N THR A 121 12.41 -14.92 12.57
CA THR A 121 13.58 -15.77 12.34
C THR A 121 13.80 -16.72 13.50
N ASP A 122 14.62 -17.74 13.30
CA ASP A 122 15.14 -18.57 14.37
C ASP A 122 16.46 -18.01 14.97
N ASN A 123 17.18 -18.83 15.74
CA ASN A 123 18.43 -18.43 16.40
C ASN A 123 19.65 -18.41 15.48
N THR A 124 19.54 -18.89 14.25
CA THR A 124 20.67 -19.18 13.38
C THR A 124 20.52 -18.53 12.00
N VAL A 125 21.63 -18.54 11.25
CA VAL A 125 21.70 -18.37 9.79
C VAL A 125 20.79 -17.28 9.19
N ALA A 126 21.33 -16.06 9.05
CA ALA A 126 20.65 -15.03 8.28
C ALA A 126 20.93 -15.08 6.76
N ARG A 127 20.02 -14.47 5.99
CA ARG A 127 20.11 -14.22 4.54
C ARG A 127 19.82 -12.76 4.23
N GLU A 128 19.83 -12.40 2.95
CA GLU A 128 19.63 -11.04 2.45
C GLU A 128 18.28 -10.44 2.89
N GLY A 129 17.26 -11.26 3.15
CA GLY A 129 15.94 -10.80 3.55
C GLY A 129 15.07 -10.45 2.35
N PHE A 130 14.17 -9.49 2.53
CA PHE A 130 13.18 -9.14 1.50
C PHE A 130 12.99 -7.64 1.27
N ARG A 131 12.43 -7.34 0.10
CA ARG A 131 11.82 -6.07 -0.30
C ARG A 131 10.43 -6.33 -0.86
N ILE A 132 9.44 -5.67 -0.27
CA ILE A 132 8.03 -5.80 -0.62
C ILE A 132 7.51 -4.44 -1.09
N SER A 133 6.78 -4.41 -2.20
CA SER A 133 5.93 -3.27 -2.55
C SER A 133 4.51 -3.46 -2.06
N TYR A 134 3.82 -2.34 -1.84
CA TYR A 134 2.42 -2.31 -1.44
C TYR A 134 1.71 -1.12 -2.10
N ILE A 135 0.43 -1.32 -2.40
CA ILE A 135 -0.46 -0.34 -3.00
C ILE A 135 -1.88 -0.51 -2.45
N LEU A 136 -2.62 0.59 -2.36
CA LEU A 136 -4.04 0.61 -2.04
C LEU A 136 -4.84 0.60 -3.35
N GLU A 137 -5.59 -0.47 -3.60
CA GLU A 137 -6.33 -0.67 -4.84
C GLU A 137 -7.83 -0.67 -4.58
N GLY A 138 -8.59 0.03 -5.41
CA GLY A 138 -10.04 -0.02 -5.35
C GLY A 138 -10.54 -1.35 -5.89
N ALA A 139 -11.76 -1.75 -5.53
CA ALA A 139 -12.43 -2.86 -6.19
C ALA A 139 -12.25 -2.73 -7.72
N PRO A 140 -11.87 -3.80 -8.43
CA PRO A 140 -11.82 -3.75 -9.88
C PRO A 140 -13.19 -3.26 -10.32
N THR A 141 -13.21 -2.11 -11.00
CA THR A 141 -14.46 -1.58 -11.53
C THR A 141 -14.85 -2.57 -12.61
N THR A 142 -15.64 -3.58 -12.23
CA THR A 142 -16.35 -4.43 -13.17
C THR A 142 -17.24 -3.44 -13.87
N THR A 143 -16.75 -2.89 -14.99
CA THR A 143 -17.58 -2.10 -15.88
C THR A 143 -18.62 -3.10 -16.29
N ALA A 144 -19.81 -3.03 -15.67
CA ALA A 144 -20.94 -3.84 -16.06
C ALA A 144 -21.02 -3.64 -17.57
N ARG A 145 -20.74 -4.70 -18.32
CA ARG A 145 -20.90 -4.69 -19.76
C ARG A 145 -22.40 -4.50 -19.97
N VAL A 146 -22.82 -3.24 -20.06
CA VAL A 146 -24.13 -2.88 -20.55
C VAL A 146 -24.12 -3.41 -21.97
N THR A 147 -24.64 -4.63 -22.12
CA THR A 147 -24.80 -5.26 -23.41
C THR A 147 -26.04 -4.62 -23.99
N THR A 148 -25.90 -3.38 -24.50
CA THR A 148 -26.88 -2.83 -25.42
C THR A 148 -26.82 -3.72 -26.66
N SER A 149 -27.78 -4.62 -26.78
CA SER A 149 -28.04 -5.37 -27.99
C SER A 149 -28.53 -4.40 -29.05
N THR A 150 -27.61 -3.83 -29.80
CA THR A 150 -27.93 -3.22 -31.10
C THR A 150 -27.05 -3.90 -32.13
N ASN A 151 -27.69 -4.79 -32.89
CA ASN A 151 -27.15 -5.36 -34.12
C ASN A 151 -26.77 -4.22 -35.07
N HIS A 152 -25.49 -3.85 -35.16
CA HIS A 152 -24.86 -3.37 -36.40
C HIS A 152 -23.34 -3.18 -36.22
N ASP A 153 -22.59 -3.89 -37.06
CA ASP A 153 -21.32 -3.53 -37.69
C ASP A 153 -20.01 -3.39 -36.87
N ARG A 154 -19.15 -4.39 -37.13
CA ARG A 154 -17.72 -4.34 -37.49
C ARG A 154 -16.80 -3.30 -36.82
N GLU A 155 -15.77 -3.87 -36.17
CA GLU A 155 -14.49 -3.32 -35.70
C GLU A 155 -14.05 -1.94 -36.20
N ASP A 156 -13.73 -1.06 -35.24
CA ASP A 156 -12.53 -0.23 -35.34
C ASP A 156 -11.83 -0.18 -33.97
N SER A 157 -10.79 -1.00 -33.86
CA SER A 157 -9.91 -1.15 -32.71
C SER A 157 -8.89 -0.03 -32.69
N ASN A 158 -9.17 1.10 -32.00
CA ASN A 158 -8.13 2.07 -31.58
C ASN A 158 -8.62 3.18 -30.62
N LYS A 159 -9.54 2.90 -29.68
CA LYS A 159 -9.85 3.86 -28.59
C LYS A 159 -9.42 3.30 -27.24
N LEU A 160 -8.24 3.73 -26.81
CA LEU A 160 -7.82 3.61 -25.41
C LEU A 160 -8.83 4.36 -24.52
N PRO A 161 -9.32 3.77 -23.41
CA PRO A 161 -10.13 4.52 -22.46
C PRO A 161 -9.25 5.57 -21.77
N MET A 162 -9.70 6.82 -21.85
CA MET A 162 -9.11 7.97 -21.17
C MET A 162 -9.29 7.81 -19.65
N TYR A 163 -8.28 7.28 -18.98
CA TYR A 163 -8.22 7.27 -17.51
C TYR A 163 -8.03 8.71 -17.02
N LEU A 164 -8.95 9.23 -16.21
CA LEU A 164 -8.74 10.47 -15.46
C LEU A 164 -7.66 10.22 -14.41
N ALA A 165 -6.40 10.47 -14.77
CA ALA A 165 -5.33 10.63 -13.81
C ALA A 165 -5.57 11.96 -13.06
N VAL A 166 -6.22 11.89 -11.90
CA VAL A 166 -6.38 13.06 -11.03
C VAL A 166 -5.05 13.31 -10.32
N GLY A 167 -4.09 13.89 -11.04
CA GLY A 167 -2.82 14.31 -10.47
C GLY A 167 -3.01 15.39 -9.40
N CYS A 168 -2.02 15.56 -8.53
CA CYS A 168 -2.00 16.57 -7.46
C CYS A 168 -2.39 17.98 -7.95
N GLY A 169 -2.04 18.34 -9.19
CA GLY A 169 -2.42 19.62 -9.81
C GLY A 169 -3.93 19.80 -10.04
N ILE A 170 -4.67 18.72 -10.33
CA ILE A 170 -6.14 18.77 -10.51
C ILE A 170 -6.84 18.91 -9.15
N LEU A 171 -6.35 18.22 -8.12
CA LEU A 171 -6.85 18.40 -6.75
C LEU A 171 -6.62 19.82 -6.24
N VAL A 172 -5.44 20.40 -6.51
CA VAL A 172 -5.13 21.80 -6.19
C VAL A 172 -6.03 22.75 -6.97
N ALA A 173 -6.25 22.51 -8.27
CA ALA A 173 -7.16 23.33 -9.08
C ALA A 173 -8.61 23.24 -8.59
N LEU A 174 -9.10 22.05 -8.21
CA LEU A 174 -10.43 21.87 -7.64
C LEU A 174 -10.56 22.57 -6.28
N ILE A 175 -9.53 22.53 -5.44
CA ILE A 175 -9.46 23.30 -4.19
C ILE A 175 -9.56 24.80 -4.48
N ILE A 176 -8.81 25.32 -5.46
CA ILE A 176 -8.84 26.73 -5.85
C ILE A 176 -10.23 27.11 -6.39
N LEU A 177 -10.84 26.26 -7.21
CA LEU A 177 -12.18 26.49 -7.77
C LEU A 177 -13.26 26.46 -6.68
N ILE A 178 -13.17 25.55 -5.72
CA ILE A 178 -14.08 25.49 -4.57
C ILE A 178 -13.93 26.73 -3.70
N ILE A 179 -12.69 27.14 -3.38
CA ILE A 179 -12.43 28.38 -2.63
C ILE A 179 -13.02 29.58 -3.39
N SER A 180 -12.78 29.66 -4.70
CA SER A 180 -13.30 30.74 -5.55
C SER A 180 -14.83 30.76 -5.60
N ALA A 181 -15.47 29.60 -5.70
CA ALA A 181 -16.93 29.48 -5.71
C ALA A 181 -17.56 29.84 -4.36
N VAL A 182 -16.94 29.42 -3.24
CA VAL A 182 -17.35 29.80 -1.88
C VAL A 182 -17.21 31.31 -1.70
N CYS A 183 -16.12 31.92 -2.17
CA CYS A 183 -15.92 33.38 -2.13
C CYS A 183 -16.96 34.12 -2.97
N TYR A 184 -17.24 33.64 -4.19
CA TYR A 184 -18.25 34.20 -5.08
C TYR A 184 -19.65 34.16 -4.45
N TYR A 185 -20.02 33.01 -3.88
CA TYR A 185 -21.31 32.86 -3.21
C TYR A 185 -21.44 33.78 -1.99
N LYS A 186 -20.38 33.87 -1.16
CA LYS A 186 -20.38 34.70 0.05
C LYS A 186 -20.51 36.20 -0.30
N ARG A 187 -19.81 36.68 -1.34
CA ARG A 187 -19.96 38.06 -1.87
C ARG A 187 -21.39 38.38 -2.31
N ASN A 188 -22.12 37.43 -2.90
CA ASN A 188 -23.50 37.65 -3.32
C ASN A 188 -24.51 37.60 -2.17
N THR A 189 -24.14 37.09 -0.99
CA THR A 189 -25.04 36.93 0.16
C THR A 189 -24.87 37.96 1.27
N THR A 190 -23.70 38.60 1.39
CA THR A 190 -23.42 39.59 2.46
C THR A 190 -22.87 40.88 1.88
N SER A 191 -23.58 42.00 2.08
CA SER A 191 -23.14 43.34 1.68
C SER A 191 -22.10 43.92 2.66
N GLY A 192 -20.94 43.28 2.80
CA GLY A 192 -19.88 43.82 3.66
C GLY A 192 -18.63 42.95 3.80
N ASP A 193 -17.50 43.58 3.49
CA ASP A 193 -16.10 43.26 3.79
C ASP A 193 -15.41 42.12 2.98
N ASP A 194 -14.44 42.53 2.15
CA ASP A 194 -13.73 41.72 1.14
C ASP A 194 -12.43 41.08 1.69
N THR A 195 -12.16 41.19 2.99
CA THR A 195 -10.84 40.86 3.57
C THR A 195 -10.73 39.52 4.32
N GLN A 196 -11.82 38.78 4.56
CA GLN A 196 -11.77 37.55 5.39
C GLN A 196 -11.60 36.21 4.63
N CYS A 197 -11.35 36.18 3.32
CA CYS A 197 -11.39 34.92 2.57
C CYS A 197 -10.07 34.11 2.57
N TYR A 198 -8.92 34.73 2.89
CA TYR A 198 -7.60 34.11 2.74
C TYR A 198 -6.84 33.84 4.05
N GLU A 199 -7.38 34.20 5.22
CA GLU A 199 -6.59 34.21 6.47
C GLU A 199 -6.47 32.88 7.24
N ASN A 200 -7.05 31.76 6.80
CA ASN A 200 -7.08 30.54 7.63
C ASN A 200 -6.47 29.27 7.02
N TYR A 201 -5.57 29.38 6.04
CA TYR A 201 -4.85 28.21 5.52
C TYR A 201 -3.35 28.46 5.42
N GLU A 202 -2.68 28.53 6.58
CA GLU A 202 -1.23 28.29 6.63
C GLU A 202 -0.98 26.80 6.32
N ILE A 203 -0.45 26.53 5.13
CA ILE A 203 0.14 25.24 4.81
C ILE A 203 1.44 25.16 5.61
N LYS A 204 1.44 24.42 6.74
CA LYS A 204 2.69 24.02 7.39
C LYS A 204 3.41 23.04 6.46
N THR A 205 4.42 23.56 5.78
CA THR A 205 5.44 22.80 5.02
C THR A 205 6.24 21.87 5.93
#